data_AF-X0Z6I9-F1
#
_entry.id   AF-X0Z6I9-F1
#
_cell.length_a   1.000
_cell.length_b   1.000
_cell.length_c   1.000
_cell.angle_alpha   90.00
_cell.angle_beta   90.00
_cell.angle_gamma   90.00
#
_symmetry.space_group_name_H-M   'P 1'
#
loop_
_entity.id
_entity.type
_entity.pdbx_description
1 polymer ?
#
loop_
_entity_poly.entity_id
_entity_poly.type
_entity_poly.pdbx_seq_one_letter_code
_entity_poly.pdbx_strand_id
1 'polypeptide(L)'
;MSIIKKSEVKQVFGVIVGNRDAFPDHLAKEGRLEIQSVLKELGFESVILSETDTKDGVVETYADAKKCAELFKEHKEKIIGIIIVLPNFGDEKGIVNTLKLSDLNVPILIQASSDEVQKMGRKYRRDAFCGKISVCSVLYQNGIPFTLTETHTCLINSDAFKADIIKFERVCKIVKKLKNARFGQIGTRPNAFETVRYSEKILEFHGISVEPIDLSEVFGEISRLPEGDPKVKEKMQFIKDYTPTTTFPEEGVLKLAKLAVVVENWVLKNELDGFAFQCWPSIQDNLTRKRLCNLRKSKKEDSFKNRHIEAFTHLDEKKAKLLSSGFFEKDLEIKRK
;
A
#
# COMPACT_ATOMS: atom_id res chain seq x y z
N MET A 1 -9.38 13.10 -13.59
CA MET A 1 -8.81 13.77 -12.40
C MET A 1 -8.98 12.83 -11.22
N SER A 2 -7.95 12.64 -10.38
CA SER A 2 -8.09 11.90 -9.12
C SER A 2 -8.98 12.72 -8.18
N ILE A 3 -10.16 12.19 -7.84
CA ILE A 3 -11.23 12.94 -7.15
C ILE A 3 -10.97 13.10 -5.64
N ILE A 4 -9.86 12.58 -5.11
CA ILE A 4 -9.56 12.67 -3.68
C ILE A 4 -8.32 13.55 -3.49
N LYS A 5 -8.51 14.87 -3.54
CA LYS A 5 -7.56 15.82 -2.93
C LYS A 5 -7.67 15.67 -1.42
N LYS A 6 -6.87 14.78 -0.84
CA LYS A 6 -6.72 14.67 0.62
C LYS A 6 -5.65 15.66 1.07
N SER A 7 -5.94 16.43 2.12
CA SER A 7 -4.96 17.32 2.75
C SER A 7 -3.71 16.54 3.19
N GLU A 8 -2.53 17.15 3.06
CA GLU A 8 -1.27 16.59 3.56
C GLU A 8 -1.27 16.61 5.09
N VAL A 9 -1.87 15.59 5.70
CA VAL A 9 -1.72 15.33 7.12
C VAL A 9 -0.30 14.83 7.34
N LYS A 10 0.47 15.53 8.19
CA LYS A 10 1.80 15.05 8.61
C LYS A 10 1.65 13.69 9.28
N GLN A 11 2.47 12.74 8.85
CA GLN A 11 2.45 11.39 9.41
C GLN A 11 3.15 11.38 10.77
N VAL A 12 2.63 10.58 11.70
CA VAL A 12 3.12 10.51 13.08
C VAL A 12 3.66 9.11 13.35
N PHE A 13 4.89 9.02 13.85
CA PHE A 13 5.49 7.77 14.32
C PHE A 13 5.52 7.70 15.84
N GLY A 14 5.22 6.54 16.41
CA GLY A 14 5.63 6.22 17.77
C GLY A 14 7.12 5.89 17.75
N VAL A 15 7.91 6.43 18.68
CA VAL A 15 9.34 6.16 18.75
C VAL A 15 9.70 5.58 20.11
N ILE A 16 10.39 4.44 20.09
CA ILE A 16 10.94 3.80 21.28
C ILE A 16 12.46 3.86 21.17
N VAL A 17 13.11 4.51 22.14
CA VAL A 17 14.57 4.52 22.25
C VAL A 17 14.97 3.57 23.36
N GLY A 18 15.69 2.50 23.01
CA GLY A 18 16.14 1.49 23.97
C GLY A 18 17.40 1.93 24.71
N ASN A 19 17.51 1.52 25.98
CA ASN A 19 18.73 1.61 26.78
C ASN A 19 18.90 0.35 27.64
N ARG A 20 20.08 0.18 28.23
CA ARG A 20 20.36 -0.85 29.23
C ARG A 20 21.42 -0.34 30.20
N ASP A 21 21.19 -0.55 31.49
CA ASP A 21 22.06 -0.21 32.62
C ASP A 21 23.56 -0.49 32.42
N ALA A 22 23.91 -1.59 31.73
CA ALA A 22 25.28 -1.98 31.46
C ALA A 22 26.00 -1.13 30.38
N PHE A 23 25.30 -0.19 29.74
CA PHE A 23 25.79 0.61 28.62
C PHE A 23 25.70 2.12 28.88
N PRO A 24 26.47 2.97 28.16
CA PRO A 24 26.51 4.39 28.44
C PRO A 24 25.19 5.11 28.11
N ASP A 25 24.53 5.66 29.14
CA ASP A 25 23.24 6.36 29.01
C ASP A 25 23.26 7.54 28.03
N HIS A 26 24.38 8.28 27.96
CA HIS A 26 24.50 9.44 27.07
C HIS A 26 24.29 9.07 25.61
N LEU A 27 24.65 7.84 25.19
CA LEU A 27 24.43 7.37 23.82
C LEU A 27 22.93 7.24 23.53
N ALA A 28 22.14 6.83 24.53
CA ALA A 28 20.69 6.71 24.40
C ALA A 28 20.02 8.09 24.38
N LYS A 29 20.49 9.02 25.24
CA LYS A 29 20.07 10.44 25.22
C LYS A 29 20.37 11.12 23.87
N GLU A 30 21.59 10.97 23.35
CA GLU A 30 22.01 11.49 22.05
C GLU A 30 21.17 10.88 20.93
N GLY A 31 21.00 9.55 20.92
CA GLY A 31 20.19 8.87 19.92
C GLY A 31 18.73 9.30 19.89
N ARG A 32 18.14 9.64 21.05
CA ARG A 32 16.80 10.23 21.15
C ARG A 32 16.71 11.59 20.46
N LEU A 33 17.69 12.47 20.69
CA LEU A 33 17.73 13.78 20.04
C LEU A 33 17.96 13.65 18.53
N GLU A 34 18.83 12.73 18.11
CA GLU A 34 19.12 12.45 16.70
C GLU A 34 17.86 11.99 15.95
N ILE A 35 17.11 11.02 16.47
CA ILE A 35 15.89 10.53 15.79
C ILE A 35 14.82 11.62 15.71
N GLN A 36 14.65 12.44 16.75
CA GLN A 36 13.72 13.57 16.71
C GLN A 36 14.10 14.58 15.62
N SER A 37 15.40 14.89 15.49
CA SER A 37 15.91 15.76 14.43
C SER A 37 15.66 15.17 13.05
N VAL A 38 15.95 13.88 12.85
CA VAL A 38 15.77 13.17 11.57
C VAL A 38 14.30 13.15 11.15
N LEU A 39 13.38 12.80 12.06
CA LEU A 39 11.96 12.79 11.73
C LEU A 39 11.45 14.19 11.39
N LYS A 40 11.90 15.22 12.11
CA LYS A 40 11.56 16.62 11.82
C LYS A 40 12.08 17.06 10.45
N GLU A 41 13.32 16.71 10.10
CA GLU A 41 13.94 16.99 8.80
C GLU A 41 13.13 16.35 7.65
N LEU A 42 12.67 15.11 7.86
CA LEU A 42 11.84 14.38 6.89
C LEU A 42 10.37 14.84 6.85
N GLY A 43 9.97 15.81 7.68
CA GLY A 43 8.60 16.33 7.73
C GLY A 43 7.61 15.47 8.51
N PHE A 44 8.09 14.53 9.32
CA PHE A 44 7.28 13.67 10.18
C PHE A 44 7.19 14.19 11.62
N GLU A 45 6.11 13.82 12.30
CA GLU A 45 5.95 14.03 13.74
C GLU A 45 6.29 12.74 14.50
N SER A 46 6.68 12.91 15.77
CA SER A 46 7.07 11.79 16.63
C SER A 46 6.37 11.87 17.98
N VAL A 47 5.78 10.76 18.40
CA VAL A 47 5.31 10.52 19.77
C VAL A 47 6.38 9.68 20.47
N ILE A 48 7.06 10.29 21.44
CA ILE A 48 8.26 9.74 22.08
C ILE A 48 8.28 10.21 23.53
N LEU A 49 8.77 9.36 24.44
CA LEU A 49 8.95 9.75 25.84
C LEU A 49 9.87 10.98 25.97
N SER A 50 9.53 11.84 26.91
CA SER A 50 10.32 13.00 27.30
C SER A 50 11.27 12.67 28.46
N GLU A 51 12.27 13.54 28.69
CA GLU A 51 13.17 13.41 29.85
C GLU A 51 12.45 13.57 31.20
N THR A 52 11.22 14.10 31.19
CA THR A 52 10.36 14.17 32.39
C THR A 52 9.55 12.90 32.61
N ASP A 53 9.29 12.11 31.55
CA ASP A 53 8.53 10.88 31.68
C ASP A 53 9.41 9.75 32.25
N THR A 54 10.62 9.60 31.72
CA THR A 54 11.62 8.60 32.13
C THR A 54 13.02 9.20 32.10
N LYS A 55 13.99 8.52 32.73
CA LYS A 55 15.40 8.92 32.66
C LYS A 55 15.81 9.06 31.20
N ASP A 56 16.26 10.25 30.80
CA ASP A 56 16.64 10.60 29.41
C ASP A 56 15.56 10.36 28.33
N GLY A 57 14.31 10.08 28.70
CA GLY A 57 13.23 9.77 27.77
C GLY A 57 13.39 8.44 27.02
N VAL A 58 14.06 7.46 27.63
CA VAL A 58 14.33 6.13 27.05
C VAL A 58 13.51 5.04 27.75
N VAL A 59 13.44 3.86 27.13
CA VAL A 59 12.79 2.67 27.68
C VAL A 59 13.83 1.64 28.06
N GLU A 60 13.83 1.28 29.33
CA GLU A 60 14.75 0.27 29.90
C GLU A 60 14.00 -0.70 30.81
N THR A 61 13.11 -0.20 31.66
CA THR A 61 12.39 -1.01 32.64
C THR A 61 10.93 -1.26 32.24
N TYR A 62 10.28 -2.18 32.96
CA TYR A 62 8.83 -2.39 32.82
C TYR A 62 8.02 -1.14 33.22
N ALA A 63 8.51 -0.31 34.15
CA ALA A 63 7.84 0.93 34.52
C ALA A 63 7.89 1.95 33.37
N ASP A 64 9.03 2.06 32.70
CA ASP A 64 9.18 2.91 31.51
C ASP A 64 8.29 2.43 30.37
N ALA A 65 8.22 1.09 30.20
CA ALA A 65 7.37 0.48 29.19
C ALA A 65 5.88 0.81 29.38
N LYS A 66 5.38 0.84 30.63
CA LYS A 66 4.01 1.28 30.92
C LYS A 66 3.78 2.73 30.52
N LYS A 67 4.69 3.63 30.89
CA LYS A 67 4.59 5.06 30.53
C LYS A 67 4.57 5.26 29.02
N CYS A 68 5.47 4.59 28.31
CA CYS A 68 5.53 4.64 26.84
C CYS A 68 4.24 4.09 26.22
N ALA A 69 3.72 2.98 26.74
CA ALA A 69 2.49 2.38 26.26
C ALA A 69 1.27 3.29 26.46
N GLU A 70 1.13 3.94 27.62
CA GLU A 70 0.05 4.91 27.86
C GLU A 70 0.16 6.12 26.92
N LEU A 71 1.36 6.69 26.76
CA LEU A 71 1.61 7.76 25.79
C LEU A 71 1.19 7.36 24.37
N PHE A 72 1.50 6.13 23.97
CA PHE A 72 1.13 5.59 22.66
C PHE A 72 -0.39 5.42 22.52
N LYS A 73 -1.09 4.95 23.57
CA LYS A 73 -2.55 4.83 23.58
C LYS A 73 -3.24 6.18 23.41
N GLU A 74 -2.76 7.21 24.10
CA GLU A 74 -3.29 8.58 23.97
C GLU A 74 -3.20 9.11 22.53
N HIS A 75 -2.28 8.56 21.73
CA HIS A 75 -2.03 8.96 20.34
C HIS A 75 -2.36 7.87 19.32
N LYS A 76 -3.13 6.83 19.70
CA LYS A 76 -3.38 5.63 18.90
C LYS A 76 -3.89 5.92 17.48
N GLU A 77 -4.80 6.87 17.32
CA GLU A 77 -5.37 7.23 16.01
C GLU A 77 -4.37 7.95 15.08
N LYS A 78 -3.37 8.63 15.66
CA LYS A 78 -2.37 9.43 14.95
C LYS A 78 -1.18 8.57 14.50
N ILE A 79 -0.71 7.67 15.37
CA ILE A 79 0.48 6.85 15.12
C ILE A 79 0.22 5.88 13.95
N ILE A 80 1.04 5.97 12.89
CA ILE A 80 0.91 5.10 11.71
C ILE A 80 1.86 3.88 11.74
N GLY A 81 2.88 3.95 12.58
CA GLY A 81 3.93 2.94 12.71
C GLY A 81 4.83 3.27 13.90
N ILE A 82 5.62 2.29 14.33
CA ILE A 82 6.56 2.44 15.44
C ILE A 82 7.98 2.28 14.92
N ILE A 83 8.87 3.18 15.32
CA ILE A 83 10.30 3.10 15.05
C ILE A 83 11.02 2.80 16.38
N ILE A 84 11.69 1.65 16.43
CA ILE A 84 12.57 1.27 17.53
C ILE A 84 13.98 1.67 17.15
N VAL A 85 14.57 2.54 17.95
CA VAL A 85 15.95 3.03 17.81
C VAL A 85 16.78 2.42 18.93
N LEU A 86 17.89 1.79 18.57
CA LEU A 86 18.82 1.18 19.51
C LEU A 86 20.17 1.92 19.43
N PRO A 87 20.40 2.97 20.24
CA PRO A 87 21.68 3.66 20.28
C PRO A 87 22.78 2.83 20.94
N ASN A 88 22.40 1.87 21.79
CA ASN A 88 23.24 0.86 22.42
C ASN A 88 22.47 -0.48 22.52
N PHE A 89 22.97 -1.44 23.31
CA PHE A 89 22.28 -2.70 23.59
C PHE A 89 21.02 -2.48 24.45
N GLY A 90 19.94 -2.00 23.84
CA GLY A 90 18.67 -1.75 24.52
C GLY A 90 18.06 -2.99 25.19
N ASP A 91 17.27 -2.76 26.24
CA ASP A 91 16.53 -3.82 26.94
C ASP A 91 15.34 -4.31 26.12
N GLU A 92 15.38 -5.60 25.74
CA GLU A 92 14.34 -6.19 24.90
C GLU A 92 13.01 -6.40 25.62
N LYS A 93 13.02 -6.54 26.96
CA LYS A 93 11.79 -6.72 27.74
C LYS A 93 11.03 -5.41 27.82
N GLY A 94 11.69 -4.28 28.04
CA GLY A 94 11.11 -2.95 28.03
C GLY A 94 10.38 -2.70 26.69
N ILE A 95 11.07 -2.95 25.58
CA ILE A 95 10.52 -2.77 24.23
C ILE A 95 9.29 -3.67 23.98
N VAL A 96 9.39 -4.98 24.24
CA VAL A 96 8.25 -5.89 24.02
C VAL A 96 7.06 -5.55 24.91
N ASN A 97 7.30 -5.18 26.16
CA ASN A 97 6.23 -4.80 27.07
C ASN A 97 5.54 -3.52 26.61
N THR A 98 6.26 -2.52 26.12
CA THR A 98 5.66 -1.30 25.53
C THR A 98 4.71 -1.66 24.40
N LEU A 99 5.16 -2.51 23.47
CA LEU A 99 4.38 -2.90 22.30
C LEU A 99 3.11 -3.66 22.70
N LYS A 100 3.23 -4.65 23.59
CA LYS A 100 2.09 -5.42 24.10
C LYS A 100 1.08 -4.57 24.86
N LEU A 101 1.57 -3.70 25.75
CA LEU A 101 0.70 -2.87 26.58
C LEU A 101 0.00 -1.80 25.75
N SER A 102 0.65 -1.24 24.72
CA SER A 102 0.07 -0.20 23.87
C SER A 102 -1.00 -0.72 22.92
N ASP A 103 -0.90 -1.99 22.48
CA ASP A 103 -1.84 -2.66 21.58
C ASP A 103 -2.22 -1.80 20.35
N LEU A 104 -1.21 -1.15 19.75
CA LEU A 104 -1.41 -0.31 18.57
C LEU A 104 -1.63 -1.14 17.31
N ASN A 105 -1.00 -2.32 17.20
CA ASN A 105 -1.08 -3.20 16.02
C ASN A 105 -0.79 -2.47 14.70
N VAL A 106 0.28 -1.67 14.70
CA VAL A 106 0.82 -0.94 13.54
C VAL A 106 2.19 -1.52 13.16
N PRO A 107 2.68 -1.30 11.92
CA PRO A 107 4.01 -1.77 11.51
C PRO A 107 5.13 -1.24 12.41
N ILE A 108 6.22 -2.01 12.52
CA ILE A 108 7.38 -1.71 13.36
C ILE A 108 8.64 -1.71 12.50
N LEU A 109 9.52 -0.70 12.63
CA LEU A 109 10.85 -0.64 12.03
C LEU A 109 11.92 -0.65 13.14
N ILE A 110 12.98 -1.46 12.98
CA ILE A 110 14.05 -1.59 13.98
C ILE A 110 15.39 -1.13 13.41
N GLN A 111 15.94 -0.09 14.03
CA GLN A 111 17.28 0.44 13.77
C GLN A 111 18.24 0.10 14.92
N ALA A 112 19.52 -0.08 14.58
CA ALA A 112 20.60 -0.16 15.54
C ALA A 112 21.80 0.67 15.09
N SER A 113 22.35 1.43 16.03
CA SER A 113 23.46 2.34 15.76
C SER A 113 24.77 1.61 15.57
N SER A 114 25.51 1.95 14.51
CA SER A 114 26.85 1.42 14.28
C SER A 114 27.83 1.88 15.36
N ASP A 115 28.69 0.98 15.84
CA ASP A 115 29.81 1.33 16.71
C ASP A 115 30.87 2.15 15.95
N GLU A 116 31.54 3.05 16.66
CA GLU A 116 32.78 3.66 16.20
C GLU A 116 33.93 2.69 16.49
N VAL A 117 34.50 2.06 15.46
CA VAL A 117 35.53 1.00 15.60
C VAL A 117 36.70 1.42 16.50
N GLN A 118 37.09 2.69 16.45
CA GLN A 118 38.20 3.24 17.25
C GLN A 118 37.80 3.63 18.68
N LYS A 119 36.51 3.58 19.03
CA LYS A 119 35.95 3.98 20.32
C LYS A 119 34.99 2.92 20.89
N MET A 120 35.44 1.67 20.99
CA MET A 120 34.64 0.59 21.59
C MET A 120 34.94 0.33 23.08
N GLY A 121 35.59 1.29 23.76
CA GLY A 121 35.82 1.23 25.20
C GLY A 121 34.53 1.44 26.00
N ARG A 122 34.57 1.20 27.32
CA ARG A 122 33.38 1.29 28.21
C ARG A 122 32.60 2.60 28.10
N LYS A 123 33.27 3.70 27.75
CA LYS A 123 32.63 5.02 27.60
C LYS A 123 31.80 5.14 26.33
N TYR A 124 32.12 4.43 25.25
CA TYR A 124 31.55 4.69 23.91
C TYR A 124 30.99 3.45 23.21
N ARG A 125 31.18 2.26 23.79
CA ARG A 125 30.65 0.99 23.27
C ARG A 125 29.12 1.03 23.21
N ARG A 126 28.57 0.77 22.03
CA ARG A 126 27.13 0.67 21.79
C ARG A 126 26.66 -0.78 21.88
N ASP A 127 27.30 -1.70 21.16
CA ASP A 127 26.87 -3.09 21.04
C ASP A 127 25.40 -3.24 20.60
N ALA A 128 24.91 -2.25 19.85
CA ALA A 128 23.50 -2.14 19.47
C ALA A 128 23.06 -3.24 18.52
N PHE A 129 23.99 -3.84 17.75
CA PHE A 129 23.66 -4.97 16.88
C PHE A 129 23.25 -6.21 17.68
N CYS A 130 23.96 -6.52 18.77
CA CYS A 130 23.57 -7.59 19.69
C CYS A 130 22.22 -7.29 20.37
N GLY A 131 21.99 -6.03 20.72
CA GLY A 131 20.68 -5.55 21.16
C GLY A 131 19.59 -5.80 20.13
N LYS A 132 19.83 -5.47 18.86
CA LYS A 132 18.87 -5.69 17.75
C LYS A 132 18.54 -7.16 17.59
N ILE A 133 19.51 -8.06 17.65
CA ILE A 133 19.28 -9.50 17.59
C ILE A 133 18.38 -9.95 18.76
N SER A 134 18.66 -9.46 19.97
CA SER A 134 17.88 -9.79 21.18
C SER A 134 16.43 -9.29 21.07
N VAL A 135 16.24 -8.03 20.65
CA VAL A 135 14.93 -7.43 20.39
C VAL A 135 14.16 -8.21 19.32
N CYS A 136 14.78 -8.49 18.18
CA CYS A 136 14.14 -9.26 17.10
C CYS A 136 13.74 -10.67 17.56
N SER A 137 14.60 -11.34 18.34
CA SER A 137 14.33 -12.67 18.88
C SER A 137 13.12 -12.67 19.80
N VAL A 138 13.04 -11.71 20.74
CA VAL A 138 11.90 -11.66 21.67
C VAL A 138 10.61 -11.21 20.97
N LEU A 139 10.66 -10.35 19.94
CA LEU A 139 9.48 -10.00 19.14
C LEU A 139 8.94 -11.22 18.39
N TYR A 140 9.83 -12.00 17.80
CA TYR A 140 9.49 -13.26 17.13
C TYR A 140 8.82 -14.25 18.10
N GLN A 141 9.38 -14.44 19.29
CA GLN A 141 8.80 -15.31 20.34
C GLN A 141 7.39 -14.88 20.77
N ASN A 142 7.06 -13.59 20.62
CA ASN A 142 5.77 -13.04 20.99
C ASN A 142 4.81 -12.88 19.79
N GLY A 143 5.18 -13.37 18.61
CA GLY A 143 4.37 -13.26 17.40
C GLY A 143 4.16 -11.82 16.91
N ILE A 144 5.06 -10.90 17.28
CA ILE A 144 4.98 -9.49 16.89
C ILE A 144 5.77 -9.28 15.59
N PRO A 145 5.12 -8.98 14.45
CA PRO A 145 5.82 -8.76 13.19
C PRO A 145 6.60 -7.44 13.20
N PHE A 146 7.78 -7.44 12.58
CA PHE A 146 8.64 -6.27 12.46
C PHE A 146 9.34 -6.21 11.10
N THR A 147 9.82 -5.02 10.75
CA THR A 147 10.62 -4.72 9.57
C THR A 147 12.02 -4.27 10.01
N LEU A 148 13.02 -4.57 9.20
CA LEU A 148 14.41 -4.19 9.43
C LEU A 148 14.84 -3.07 8.48
N THR A 149 15.80 -2.27 8.92
CA THR A 149 16.61 -1.42 8.04
C THR A 149 17.34 -2.24 6.99
N GLU A 150 17.71 -1.61 5.87
CA GLU A 150 18.44 -2.27 4.77
C GLU A 150 19.80 -2.82 5.23
N THR A 151 20.46 -2.12 6.16
CA THR A 151 21.74 -2.54 6.76
C THR A 151 21.54 -3.09 8.17
N HIS A 152 22.46 -3.95 8.62
CA HIS A 152 22.44 -4.51 9.98
C HIS A 152 22.50 -3.41 11.05
N THR A 153 23.40 -2.44 10.86
CA THR A 153 23.54 -1.23 11.65
C THR A 153 23.76 -0.02 10.76
N CYS A 154 23.31 1.15 11.22
CA CYS A 154 23.51 2.43 10.54
C CYS A 154 23.48 3.56 11.56
N LEU A 155 24.11 4.71 11.27
CA LEU A 155 23.94 5.90 12.10
C LEU A 155 22.51 6.42 11.99
N ILE A 156 21.95 6.96 13.08
CA ILE A 156 20.57 7.46 13.12
C ILE A 156 20.39 8.63 12.14
N ASN A 157 21.39 9.48 11.97
CA ASN A 157 21.35 10.61 11.05
C ASN A 157 21.78 10.27 9.60
N SER A 158 22.06 9.00 9.28
CA SER A 158 22.53 8.62 7.96
C SER A 158 21.44 8.70 6.88
N ASP A 159 21.85 9.01 5.65
CA ASP A 159 20.94 9.02 4.49
C ASP A 159 20.33 7.64 4.23
N ALA A 160 21.06 6.56 4.54
CA ALA A 160 20.56 5.19 4.45
C ALA A 160 19.35 5.00 5.38
N PHE A 161 19.43 5.43 6.64
CA PHE A 161 18.30 5.29 7.56
C PHE A 161 17.15 6.23 7.20
N LYS A 162 17.43 7.44 6.71
CA LYS A 162 16.40 8.34 6.17
C LYS A 162 15.62 7.69 5.03
N ALA A 163 16.31 7.02 4.10
CA ALA A 163 15.68 6.27 3.02
C ALA A 163 14.82 5.10 3.54
N ASP A 164 15.29 4.37 4.55
CA ASP A 164 14.52 3.32 5.22
C ASP A 164 13.23 3.87 5.85
N ILE A 165 13.30 5.02 6.54
CA ILE A 165 12.12 5.67 7.15
C ILE A 165 11.11 6.07 6.06
N ILE A 166 11.56 6.65 4.95
CA ILE A 166 10.67 7.03 3.83
C ILE A 166 10.00 5.80 3.22
N LYS A 167 10.74 4.70 3.05
CA LYS A 167 10.17 3.43 2.56
C LYS A 167 9.17 2.86 3.56
N PHE A 168 9.51 2.87 4.83
CA PHE A 168 8.67 2.37 5.92
C PHE A 168 7.37 3.17 6.07
N GLU A 169 7.42 4.49 5.87
CA GLU A 169 6.25 5.35 5.84
C GLU A 169 5.22 4.91 4.79
N ARG A 170 5.69 4.56 3.58
CA ARG A 170 4.83 4.08 2.50
C ARG A 170 4.18 2.74 2.86
N VAL A 171 4.93 1.84 3.50
CA VAL A 171 4.40 0.58 4.04
C VAL A 171 3.31 0.85 5.08
N CYS A 172 3.58 1.74 6.03
CA CYS A 172 2.61 2.13 7.06
C CYS A 172 1.32 2.68 6.46
N LYS A 173 1.42 3.56 5.44
CA LYS A 173 0.26 4.07 4.70
C LYS A 173 -0.56 2.97 4.05
N ILE A 174 0.09 2.02 3.38
CA ILE A 174 -0.58 0.89 2.73
C ILE A 174 -1.29 0.02 3.76
N VAL A 175 -0.61 -0.37 4.84
CA VAL A 175 -1.20 -1.20 5.91
C VAL A 175 -2.38 -0.49 6.57
N LYS A 176 -2.25 0.80 6.90
CA LYS A 176 -3.34 1.60 7.49
C LYS A 176 -4.55 1.68 6.56
N LYS A 177 -4.33 1.74 5.24
CA LYS A 177 -5.39 1.79 4.25
C LYS A 177 -6.06 0.43 4.01
N LEU A 178 -5.28 -0.65 3.94
CA LEU A 178 -5.82 -1.98 3.68
C LEU A 178 -6.63 -2.54 4.83
N LYS A 179 -6.28 -2.23 6.09
CA LYS A 179 -6.94 -2.79 7.29
C LYS A 179 -8.45 -2.53 7.38
N ASN A 180 -8.96 -1.53 6.64
CA ASN A 180 -10.39 -1.21 6.59
C ASN A 180 -10.86 -0.99 5.14
N ALA A 181 -10.18 -1.59 4.16
CA ALA A 181 -10.49 -1.34 2.77
C ALA A 181 -11.85 -1.95 2.39
N ARG A 182 -12.65 -1.19 1.65
CA ARG A 182 -13.93 -1.64 1.11
C ARG A 182 -13.84 -1.78 -0.40
N PHE A 183 -13.93 -3.00 -0.93
CA PHE A 183 -13.83 -3.25 -2.36
C PHE A 183 -15.18 -3.63 -2.98
N GLY A 184 -15.46 -3.10 -4.16
CA GLY A 184 -16.63 -3.49 -4.93
C GLY A 184 -16.38 -4.69 -5.83
N GLN A 185 -17.30 -5.65 -5.86
CA GLN A 185 -17.34 -6.69 -6.89
C GLN A 185 -18.57 -6.52 -7.78
N ILE A 186 -18.36 -6.17 -9.05
CA ILE A 186 -19.45 -6.01 -10.02
C ILE A 186 -19.55 -7.27 -10.88
N GLY A 187 -20.65 -8.01 -10.72
CA GLY A 187 -20.87 -9.31 -11.35
C GLY A 187 -20.03 -10.42 -10.72
N THR A 188 -19.94 -11.56 -11.39
CA THR A 188 -19.15 -12.71 -10.93
C THR A 188 -17.82 -12.77 -11.65
N ARG A 189 -16.83 -13.49 -11.09
CA ARG A 189 -15.60 -13.76 -11.86
C ARG A 189 -15.94 -14.46 -13.18
N PRO A 190 -15.23 -14.19 -14.29
CA PRO A 190 -15.38 -14.97 -15.51
C PRO A 190 -15.10 -16.47 -15.23
N ASN A 191 -15.96 -17.37 -15.75
CA ASN A 191 -15.89 -18.80 -15.44
C ASN A 191 -14.50 -19.40 -15.75
N ALA A 192 -13.92 -19.02 -16.89
CA ALA A 192 -12.63 -19.50 -17.39
C ALA A 192 -11.41 -19.02 -16.57
N PHE A 193 -11.58 -18.08 -15.64
CA PHE A 193 -10.49 -17.48 -14.88
C PHE A 193 -10.52 -17.98 -13.44
N GLU A 194 -9.87 -19.12 -13.19
CA GLU A 194 -9.71 -19.65 -11.83
C GLU A 194 -8.66 -18.90 -11.03
N THR A 195 -7.71 -18.24 -11.69
CA THR A 195 -6.62 -17.47 -11.08
C THR A 195 -7.08 -16.24 -10.30
N VAL A 196 -8.33 -15.80 -10.51
CA VAL A 196 -8.94 -14.67 -9.80
C VAL A 196 -9.90 -15.12 -8.69
N ARG A 197 -9.89 -16.42 -8.34
CA ARG A 197 -10.60 -16.92 -7.14
C ARG A 197 -9.99 -16.29 -5.90
N TYR A 198 -10.86 -15.88 -4.98
CA TYR A 198 -10.48 -15.34 -3.69
C TYR A 198 -11.51 -15.75 -2.64
N SER A 199 -11.20 -15.54 -1.36
CA SER A 199 -12.11 -15.83 -0.26
C SER A 199 -12.50 -14.54 0.45
N GLU A 200 -13.76 -14.13 0.28
CA GLU A 200 -14.34 -12.99 1.02
C GLU A 200 -14.19 -13.19 2.53
N LYS A 201 -14.34 -14.42 3.01
CA LYS A 201 -14.15 -14.77 4.43
C LYS A 201 -12.74 -14.45 4.93
N ILE A 202 -11.70 -14.76 4.15
CA ILE A 202 -10.31 -14.46 4.53
C ILE A 202 -10.08 -12.95 4.53
N LEU A 203 -10.60 -12.24 3.54
CA LEU A 203 -10.51 -10.78 3.48
C LEU A 203 -11.19 -10.15 4.71
N GLU A 204 -12.38 -10.61 5.07
CA GLU A 204 -13.14 -10.10 6.23
C GLU A 204 -12.38 -10.34 7.55
N PHE A 205 -11.74 -11.51 7.72
CA PHE A 205 -10.86 -11.76 8.87
C PHE A 205 -9.69 -10.78 8.99
N HIS A 206 -9.27 -10.17 7.88
CA HIS A 206 -8.22 -9.16 7.82
C HIS A 206 -8.75 -7.71 7.75
N GLY A 207 -10.06 -7.50 7.97
CA GLY A 207 -10.70 -6.18 7.97
C GLY A 207 -10.97 -5.61 6.57
N ILE A 208 -10.88 -6.43 5.53
CA ILE A 208 -11.19 -6.04 4.15
C ILE A 208 -12.58 -6.58 3.79
N SER A 209 -13.54 -5.70 3.55
CA SER A 209 -14.89 -6.08 3.15
C SER A 209 -15.07 -6.03 1.64
N VAL A 210 -15.86 -6.94 1.09
CA VAL A 210 -16.26 -6.91 -0.32
C VAL A 210 -17.76 -6.68 -0.46
N GLU A 211 -18.12 -5.68 -1.27
CA GLU A 211 -19.51 -5.30 -1.57
C GLU A 211 -19.87 -5.79 -2.98
N PRO A 212 -20.65 -6.87 -3.13
CA PRO A 212 -21.08 -7.35 -4.43
C PRO A 212 -22.26 -6.53 -4.98
N ILE A 213 -22.30 -6.35 -6.30
CA ILE A 213 -23.47 -5.86 -7.04
C ILE A 213 -23.66 -6.71 -8.29
N ASP A 214 -24.90 -7.09 -8.59
CA ASP A 214 -25.18 -7.86 -9.78
C ASP A 214 -25.08 -6.98 -11.05
N LEU A 215 -24.60 -7.58 -12.15
CA LEU A 215 -24.51 -6.85 -13.42
C LEU A 215 -25.87 -6.41 -13.96
N SER A 216 -26.95 -7.14 -13.66
CA SER A 216 -28.30 -6.76 -14.08
C SER A 216 -28.74 -5.44 -13.45
N GLU A 217 -28.37 -5.17 -12.20
CA GLU A 217 -28.62 -3.88 -11.54
C GLU A 217 -27.89 -2.75 -12.25
N VAL A 218 -26.61 -2.97 -12.57
CA VAL A 218 -25.78 -2.01 -13.32
C VAL A 218 -26.37 -1.73 -14.70
N PHE A 219 -26.79 -2.76 -15.44
CA PHE A 219 -27.44 -2.57 -16.75
C PHE A 219 -28.80 -1.88 -16.64
N GLY A 220 -29.55 -2.15 -15.59
CA GLY A 220 -30.80 -1.44 -15.28
C GLY A 220 -30.58 0.05 -15.07
N GLU A 221 -29.58 0.42 -14.27
CA GLU A 221 -29.19 1.82 -14.04
C GLU A 221 -28.70 2.52 -15.32
N ILE A 222 -27.87 1.84 -16.13
CA ILE A 222 -27.43 2.36 -17.43
C ILE A 222 -28.63 2.67 -18.34
N SER A 223 -29.64 1.80 -18.33
CA SER A 223 -30.84 1.95 -19.17
C SER A 223 -31.74 3.10 -18.71
N ARG A 224 -31.76 3.37 -17.39
CA ARG A 224 -32.50 4.51 -16.79
C ARG A 224 -31.78 5.85 -16.95
N LEU A 225 -30.45 5.84 -17.10
CA LEU A 225 -29.65 7.06 -17.17
C LEU A 225 -29.88 7.81 -18.50
N PRO A 226 -30.34 9.08 -18.48
CA PRO A 226 -30.57 9.85 -19.70
C PRO A 226 -29.29 10.13 -20.47
N GLU A 227 -29.36 10.18 -21.81
CA GLU A 227 -28.20 10.51 -22.65
C GLU A 227 -27.75 11.98 -22.48
N GLY A 228 -28.71 12.85 -22.17
CA GLY A 228 -28.47 14.28 -21.96
C GLY A 228 -27.87 14.63 -20.59
N ASP A 229 -27.69 13.65 -19.69
CA ASP A 229 -27.19 13.87 -18.34
C ASP A 229 -25.81 14.57 -18.35
N PRO A 230 -25.61 15.66 -17.59
CA PRO A 230 -24.36 16.39 -17.57
C PRO A 230 -23.13 15.51 -17.24
N LYS A 231 -23.26 14.55 -16.32
CA LYS A 231 -22.17 13.63 -15.94
C LYS A 231 -21.82 12.69 -17.09
N VAL A 232 -22.82 12.27 -17.88
CA VAL A 232 -22.60 11.43 -19.07
C VAL A 232 -21.85 12.22 -20.14
N LYS A 233 -22.25 13.46 -20.41
CA LYS A 233 -21.55 14.34 -21.37
C LYS A 233 -20.10 14.61 -20.95
N GLU A 234 -19.89 14.92 -19.68
CA GLU A 234 -18.55 15.11 -19.11
C GLU A 234 -17.69 13.85 -19.31
N LYS A 235 -18.25 12.67 -19.00
CA LYS A 235 -17.52 11.41 -19.15
C LYS A 235 -17.25 11.04 -20.60
N MET A 236 -18.17 11.34 -21.52
CA MET A 236 -17.94 11.19 -22.96
C MET A 236 -16.80 12.07 -23.44
N GLN A 237 -16.75 13.33 -23.01
CA GLN A 237 -15.65 14.23 -23.37
C GLN A 237 -14.32 13.72 -22.81
N PHE A 238 -14.32 13.29 -21.55
CA PHE A 238 -13.14 12.67 -20.92
C PHE A 238 -12.61 11.46 -21.72
N ILE A 239 -13.49 10.57 -22.21
CA ILE A 239 -13.08 9.42 -23.03
C ILE A 239 -12.46 9.88 -24.37
N LYS A 240 -13.09 10.86 -25.04
CA LYS A 240 -12.60 11.43 -26.31
C LYS A 240 -11.25 12.11 -26.17
N ASP A 241 -11.01 12.78 -25.04
CA ASP A 241 -9.74 13.45 -24.75
C ASP A 241 -8.63 12.45 -24.37
N TYR A 242 -9.01 11.32 -23.75
CA TYR A 242 -8.06 10.30 -23.29
C TYR A 242 -7.51 9.44 -24.43
N THR A 243 -8.32 9.10 -25.43
CA THR A 243 -7.92 8.21 -26.54
C THR A 243 -8.65 8.56 -27.85
N PRO A 244 -8.05 8.34 -29.04
CA PRO A 244 -8.76 8.52 -30.29
C PRO A 244 -10.02 7.64 -30.38
N THR A 245 -11.18 8.26 -30.57
CA THR A 245 -12.47 7.56 -30.69
C THR A 245 -13.02 7.55 -32.13
N THR A 246 -12.25 8.01 -33.11
CA THR A 246 -12.70 8.28 -34.50
C THR A 246 -13.19 7.03 -35.24
N THR A 247 -12.71 5.84 -34.86
CA THR A 247 -13.10 4.55 -35.45
C THR A 247 -14.22 3.84 -34.69
N PHE A 248 -14.67 4.39 -33.56
CA PHE A 248 -15.68 3.78 -32.70
C PHE A 248 -17.07 4.40 -32.97
N PRO A 249 -18.14 3.59 -33.02
CA PRO A 249 -19.50 4.13 -33.08
C PRO A 249 -19.79 5.02 -31.86
N GLU A 250 -20.43 6.17 -32.07
CA GLU A 250 -20.78 7.11 -31.00
C GLU A 250 -21.67 6.47 -29.92
N GLU A 251 -22.59 5.56 -30.31
CA GLU A 251 -23.40 4.76 -29.39
C GLU A 251 -22.53 3.95 -28.41
N GLY A 252 -21.38 3.43 -28.85
CA GLY A 252 -20.45 2.69 -28.00
C GLY A 252 -19.78 3.58 -26.96
N VAL A 253 -19.38 4.78 -27.35
CA VAL A 253 -18.80 5.78 -26.44
C VAL A 253 -19.83 6.23 -25.41
N LEU A 254 -21.08 6.46 -25.82
CA LEU A 254 -22.19 6.79 -24.93
C LEU A 254 -22.45 5.69 -23.90
N LYS A 255 -22.50 4.42 -24.31
CA LYS A 255 -22.68 3.28 -23.38
C LYS A 255 -21.56 3.18 -22.36
N LEU A 256 -20.31 3.36 -22.80
CA LEU A 256 -19.15 3.34 -21.91
C LEU A 256 -19.19 4.50 -20.91
N ALA A 257 -19.58 5.70 -21.36
CA ALA A 257 -19.77 6.85 -20.49
C ALA A 257 -20.86 6.61 -19.44
N LYS A 258 -22.02 6.07 -19.84
CA LYS A 258 -23.09 5.69 -18.89
C LYS A 258 -22.62 4.66 -17.87
N LEU A 259 -21.92 3.61 -18.31
CA LEU A 259 -21.34 2.60 -17.41
C LEU A 259 -20.41 3.26 -16.38
N ALA A 260 -19.49 4.11 -16.83
CA ALA A 260 -18.56 4.80 -15.95
C ALA A 260 -19.27 5.68 -14.91
N VAL A 261 -20.32 6.42 -15.31
CA VAL A 261 -21.13 7.23 -14.38
C VAL A 261 -21.85 6.35 -13.34
N VAL A 262 -22.46 5.25 -13.77
CA VAL A 262 -23.16 4.33 -12.85
C VAL A 262 -22.19 3.71 -11.84
N VAL A 263 -21.04 3.21 -12.30
CA VAL A 263 -20.01 2.62 -11.43
C VAL A 263 -19.44 3.65 -10.47
N GLU A 264 -19.15 4.86 -10.94
CA GLU A 264 -18.62 5.94 -10.10
C GLU A 264 -19.62 6.36 -9.01
N ASN A 265 -20.90 6.53 -9.37
CA ASN A 265 -21.95 6.83 -8.40
C ASN A 265 -22.09 5.70 -7.36
N TRP A 266 -21.98 4.43 -7.78
CA TRP A 266 -22.04 3.29 -6.87
C TRP A 266 -20.85 3.22 -5.92
N VAL A 267 -19.63 3.46 -6.42
CA VAL A 267 -18.40 3.54 -5.62
C VAL A 267 -18.49 4.65 -4.58
N LEU A 268 -18.94 5.84 -4.98
CA LEU A 268 -19.11 6.98 -4.07
C LEU A 268 -20.21 6.74 -3.03
N LYS A 269 -21.36 6.18 -3.45
CA LYS A 269 -22.49 5.89 -2.56
C LYS A 269 -22.13 4.89 -1.46
N ASN A 270 -21.31 3.90 -1.77
CA ASN A 270 -20.93 2.82 -0.83
C ASN A 270 -19.56 3.02 -0.18
N GLU A 271 -18.94 4.19 -0.41
CA GLU A 271 -17.63 4.57 0.12
C GLU A 271 -16.54 3.52 -0.15
N LEU A 272 -16.48 3.03 -1.40
CA LEU A 272 -15.55 1.97 -1.80
C LEU A 272 -14.16 2.54 -2.15
N ASP A 273 -13.10 1.87 -1.70
CA ASP A 273 -11.69 2.22 -1.99
C ASP A 273 -11.24 1.72 -3.38
N GLY A 274 -11.98 0.79 -3.98
CA GLY A 274 -11.72 0.25 -5.29
C GLY A 274 -12.78 -0.75 -5.73
N PHE A 275 -12.71 -1.23 -6.96
CA PHE A 275 -13.63 -2.25 -7.47
C PHE A 275 -12.98 -3.14 -8.53
N ALA A 276 -13.53 -4.34 -8.68
CA ALA A 276 -13.31 -5.24 -9.81
C ALA A 276 -14.65 -5.52 -10.49
N PHE A 277 -14.65 -5.72 -11.81
CA PHE A 277 -15.88 -6.02 -12.54
C PHE A 277 -15.69 -7.11 -13.58
N GLN A 278 -16.76 -7.86 -13.83
CA GLN A 278 -16.79 -8.92 -14.84
C GLN A 278 -16.76 -8.33 -16.25
N CYS A 279 -15.59 -8.32 -16.88
CA CYS A 279 -15.42 -7.79 -18.23
C CYS A 279 -15.89 -8.74 -19.34
N TRP A 280 -15.81 -10.06 -19.14
CA TRP A 280 -16.16 -11.07 -20.13
C TRP A 280 -17.02 -12.20 -19.52
N PRO A 281 -18.02 -12.73 -20.26
CA PRO A 281 -18.54 -12.25 -21.55
C PRO A 281 -19.57 -11.11 -21.42
N SER A 282 -20.12 -10.89 -20.22
CA SER A 282 -21.34 -10.09 -20.01
C SER A 282 -21.26 -8.64 -20.51
N ILE A 283 -20.22 -7.89 -20.15
CA ILE A 283 -20.04 -6.51 -20.62
C ILE A 283 -19.85 -6.45 -22.13
N GLN A 284 -19.08 -7.40 -22.70
CA GLN A 284 -18.90 -7.50 -24.14
C GLN A 284 -20.25 -7.71 -24.84
N ASP A 285 -21.03 -8.71 -24.43
CA ASP A 285 -22.28 -9.06 -25.11
C ASP A 285 -23.35 -7.96 -24.99
N ASN A 286 -23.45 -7.30 -23.83
CA ASN A 286 -24.51 -6.31 -23.58
C ASN A 286 -24.15 -4.89 -24.03
N LEU A 287 -22.87 -4.49 -23.94
CA LEU A 287 -22.46 -3.12 -24.26
C LEU A 287 -21.74 -2.98 -25.61
N THR A 288 -21.08 -4.04 -26.11
CA THR A 288 -20.25 -3.96 -27.33
C THR A 288 -20.82 -4.69 -28.54
N ARG A 289 -21.71 -5.69 -28.36
CA ARG A 289 -22.09 -6.64 -29.42
C ARG A 289 -23.35 -6.28 -30.22
N LYS A 290 -23.66 -4.99 -30.40
CA LYS A 290 -24.65 -4.56 -31.42
C LYS A 290 -24.04 -4.47 -32.83
N ARG A 291 -23.22 -5.45 -33.23
CA ARG A 291 -22.87 -5.75 -34.63
C ARG A 291 -22.45 -7.21 -34.72
N LEU A 292 -23.36 -8.11 -35.11
CA LEU A 292 -23.03 -9.35 -35.86
C LEU A 292 -24.26 -10.15 -36.30
N CYS A 293 -25.42 -10.06 -35.63
CA CYS A 293 -26.61 -10.81 -36.08
C CYS A 293 -27.29 -10.24 -37.33
N ASN A 294 -27.17 -8.94 -37.61
CA ASN A 294 -27.74 -8.34 -38.83
C ASN A 294 -26.81 -8.38 -40.05
N LEU A 295 -25.52 -8.68 -39.88
CA LEU A 295 -24.57 -8.86 -41.00
C LEU A 295 -24.44 -10.31 -41.46
N ARG A 296 -24.81 -11.30 -40.63
CA ARG A 296 -24.80 -12.72 -41.03
C ARG A 296 -25.92 -13.11 -42.00
N LYS A 297 -26.91 -12.24 -42.21
CA LYS A 297 -27.98 -12.46 -43.21
C LYS A 297 -27.70 -11.84 -44.59
N SER A 298 -26.65 -11.03 -44.77
CA SER A 298 -26.44 -10.31 -46.05
C SER A 298 -25.15 -10.64 -46.82
N LYS A 299 -24.29 -11.55 -46.36
CA LYS A 299 -23.12 -11.99 -47.13
C LYS A 299 -22.86 -13.49 -46.98
N LYS A 300 -23.59 -14.29 -47.77
CA LYS A 300 -22.98 -15.45 -48.44
C LYS A 300 -22.09 -14.86 -49.56
N GLU A 301 -20.96 -15.53 -49.82
CA GLU A 301 -19.93 -15.18 -50.82
C GLU A 301 -19.00 -14.03 -50.38
N ASP A 302 -17.81 -14.35 -49.84
CA ASP A 302 -16.64 -14.65 -50.66
C ASP A 302 -15.42 -15.05 -49.80
N SER A 303 -14.53 -15.81 -50.43
CA SER A 303 -13.33 -16.51 -49.92
C SER A 303 -12.52 -15.84 -48.79
N PHE A 304 -12.25 -16.58 -47.71
CA PHE A 304 -11.17 -16.28 -46.76
C PHE A 304 -9.99 -17.23 -47.02
N LYS A 305 -8.98 -16.74 -47.74
CA LYS A 305 -7.62 -17.34 -47.73
C LYS A 305 -6.94 -16.98 -46.41
N ASN A 306 -6.39 -17.99 -45.74
CA ASN A 306 -5.51 -17.85 -44.58
C ASN A 306 -4.47 -16.74 -44.79
N ARG A 307 -4.52 -15.69 -43.97
CA ARG A 307 -3.38 -14.81 -43.71
C ARG A 307 -3.23 -14.66 -42.20
N HIS A 308 -2.03 -14.96 -41.71
CA HIS A 308 -1.65 -14.77 -40.31
C HIS A 308 -1.75 -13.28 -39.95
N ILE A 309 -2.30 -13.00 -38.77
CA ILE A 309 -2.40 -11.66 -38.21
C ILE A 309 -1.09 -11.37 -37.49
N GLU A 310 -0.29 -10.45 -38.02
CA GLU A 310 0.87 -9.89 -37.34
C GLU A 310 0.41 -8.78 -36.38
N ALA A 311 0.80 -8.87 -35.10
CA ALA A 311 0.54 -7.85 -34.09
C ALA A 311 1.83 -7.06 -33.80
N PHE A 312 1.81 -5.75 -34.03
CA PHE A 312 2.89 -4.84 -33.64
C PHE A 312 2.54 -4.16 -32.31
N THR A 313 3.41 -4.28 -31.31
CA THR A 313 3.32 -3.52 -30.06
C THR A 313 4.41 -2.45 -30.04
N HIS A 314 4.04 -1.18 -29.92
CA HIS A 314 4.99 -0.12 -29.61
C HIS A 314 5.48 -0.28 -28.16
N LEU A 315 6.75 -0.67 -28.01
CA LEU A 315 7.47 -0.74 -26.74
C LEU A 315 8.17 0.59 -26.49
N ASP A 316 7.83 1.25 -25.39
CA ASP A 316 8.56 2.39 -24.83
C ASP A 316 9.79 1.86 -24.07
N GLU A 317 10.99 2.08 -24.63
CA GLU A 317 12.26 1.55 -24.13
C GLU A 317 12.59 1.95 -22.68
N LYS A 318 11.94 2.99 -22.12
CA LYS A 318 12.20 3.42 -20.75
C LYS A 318 11.52 2.58 -19.66
N LYS A 319 10.64 1.62 -20.01
CA LYS A 319 9.94 0.74 -19.05
C LYS A 319 10.38 -0.73 -19.07
N ALA A 320 11.47 -1.05 -19.78
CA ALA A 320 11.92 -2.43 -20.02
C ALA A 320 12.40 -3.21 -18.78
N LYS A 321 12.48 -2.61 -17.58
CA LYS A 321 12.93 -3.30 -16.35
C LYS A 321 11.81 -3.77 -15.41
N LEU A 322 10.54 -3.57 -15.76
CA LEU A 322 9.40 -3.85 -14.85
C LEU A 322 8.60 -5.12 -15.16
N LEU A 323 8.95 -5.87 -16.21
CA LEU A 323 8.24 -7.10 -16.59
C LEU A 323 9.21 -8.23 -16.92
N SER A 324 9.96 -8.67 -15.92
CA SER A 324 10.64 -9.97 -15.91
C SER A 324 9.98 -10.91 -14.91
N SER A 325 8.74 -11.29 -15.18
CA SER A 325 8.15 -12.49 -14.59
C SER A 325 7.37 -13.15 -15.71
N GLY A 326 7.98 -14.21 -16.23
CA GLY A 326 7.64 -14.82 -17.51
C GLY A 326 6.24 -15.39 -17.55
N PHE A 327 5.66 -15.39 -18.75
CA PHE A 327 4.71 -16.42 -19.20
C PHE A 327 4.39 -16.38 -20.71
N PHE A 328 5.03 -15.53 -21.53
CA PHE A 328 4.64 -15.35 -22.95
C PHE A 328 5.75 -15.50 -24.00
N GLU A 329 6.98 -15.87 -23.65
CA GLU A 329 8.09 -15.87 -24.64
C GLU A 329 8.23 -17.14 -25.49
N LYS A 330 7.45 -18.20 -25.27
CA LYS A 330 7.69 -19.47 -25.98
C LYS A 330 6.93 -19.66 -27.30
N ASP A 331 5.89 -18.88 -27.60
CA ASP A 331 5.03 -19.14 -28.77
C ASP A 331 4.91 -17.97 -29.78
N LEU A 332 5.77 -16.95 -29.70
CA LEU A 332 5.76 -15.84 -30.65
C LEU A 332 7.19 -15.50 -31.10
N GLU A 333 7.50 -15.75 -32.38
CA GLU A 333 8.69 -15.18 -33.04
C GLU A 333 8.52 -13.66 -33.14
N ILE A 334 8.98 -12.93 -32.12
CA ILE A 334 9.01 -11.46 -32.15
C ILE A 334 10.22 -11.02 -32.96
N LYS A 335 10.02 -10.62 -34.22
CA LYS A 335 11.04 -9.88 -34.98
C LYS A 335 11.06 -8.43 -34.50
N ARG A 336 12.20 -8.03 -33.92
CA ARG A 336 12.49 -6.63 -33.56
C ARG A 336 12.73 -5.82 -34.84
N LYS A 337 12.17 -4.62 -34.91
CA LYS A 337 12.44 -3.66 -35.97
C LYS A 337 13.11 -2.44 -35.38
#